data_AF-A0A5C8MHY9-F1
#
_entry.id   AF-A0A5C8MHY9-F1
#
_cell.length_a   1.000
_cell.length_b   1.000
_cell.length_c   1.000
_cell.angle_alpha   90.00
_cell.angle_beta   90.00
_cell.angle_gamma   90.00
#
_symmetry.space_group_name_H-M   'P 1'
#
loop_
_entity.id
_entity.type
_entity.pdbx_description
1 polymer ?
#
loop_
_entity_poly.entity_id
_entity_poly.type
_entity_poly.pdbx_seq_one_letter_code
_entity_poly.pdbx_strand_id
1 'polypeptide(L)' 'MKEKQAPMKFAVTSKGDETSNALTQKIKTYLLDFDLQYDEDKPDIVISVGGDGTLLYAFHRYCRRLDKT' A
#
# COMPACT_ATOMS: atom_id res chain seq x y z
N MET A 1 -3.12 1.12 31.49
CA MET A 1 -2.12 1.28 30.42
C MET A 1 -2.81 0.94 29.12
N LYS A 2 -2.94 1.87 28.15
CA LYS A 2 -3.51 1.54 26.84
C LYS A 2 -2.43 0.85 26.00
N GLU A 3 -2.75 -0.30 25.45
CA GLU A 3 -1.91 -1.02 24.49
C GLU A 3 -1.57 -0.07 23.33
N LYS A 4 -0.28 0.12 23.04
CA LYS A 4 0.13 0.83 21.82
C LYS A 4 -0.28 -0.04 20.65
N GLN A 5 -1.23 0.43 19.86
CA GLN A 5 -1.63 -0.24 18.62
C GLN A 5 -0.40 -0.35 17.72
N ALA A 6 -0.16 -1.55 17.18
CA ALA A 6 0.96 -1.77 16.26
C ALA A 6 0.85 -0.80 15.06
N PRO A 7 1.98 -0.25 14.58
CA PRO A 7 1.95 0.73 13.49
C PRO A 7 1.40 0.08 12.22
N MET A 8 0.42 0.76 11.62
CA MET A 8 -0.26 0.31 10.40
C MET A 8 0.73 0.24 9.24
N LYS A 9 0.70 -0.87 8.51
CA LYS A 9 1.59 -1.14 7.39
C LYS A 9 0.91 -0.85 6.07
N PHE A 10 1.64 -0.29 5.11
CA PHE A 10 1.11 0.01 3.80
C PHE A 10 2.03 -0.42 2.66
N ALA A 11 1.42 -0.72 1.52
CA ALA A 11 2.09 -0.87 0.23
C ALA A 11 1.42 0.01 -0.81
N VAL A 12 2.17 0.45 -1.81
CA VAL A 12 1.65 1.24 -2.92
C VAL A 12 2.14 0.66 -4.26
N THR A 13 1.22 0.46 -5.20
CA THR A 13 1.53 -0.08 -6.54
C THR A 13 1.23 0.96 -7.61
N SER A 14 2.13 1.11 -8.59
CA SER A 14 1.99 2.07 -9.69
C SER A 14 1.70 1.36 -11.02
N LYS A 15 0.96 2.01 -11.91
CA LYS A 15 0.84 1.65 -13.33
C LYS A 15 2.18 1.68 -14.07
N GLY A 16 3.15 2.47 -13.58
CA GLY A 16 4.52 2.53 -14.12
C GLY A 16 4.79 3.70 -15.06
N ASP A 17 3.78 4.48 -15.44
CA ASP A 17 3.98 5.76 -16.14
C ASP A 17 4.48 6.87 -15.19
N GLU A 18 5.05 7.93 -15.76
CA GLU A 18 5.69 9.01 -15.00
C GLU A 18 4.71 9.67 -14.01
N THR A 19 3.47 9.89 -14.43
CA THR A 19 2.43 10.50 -13.59
C THR A 19 2.10 9.60 -12.40
N SER A 20 1.88 8.30 -12.62
CA SER A 20 1.55 7.33 -11.57
C SER A 20 2.73 7.14 -10.60
N ASN A 21 3.96 7.16 -11.11
CA ASN A 21 5.17 7.06 -10.29
C ASN A 21 5.36 8.30 -9.41
N ALA A 22 5.17 9.50 -9.97
CA ALA A 22 5.25 10.74 -9.20
C ALA A 22 4.20 10.79 -8.07
N LEU A 23 2.97 10.35 -8.36
CA LEU A 23 1.91 10.27 -7.35
C LEU A 23 2.19 9.20 -6.29
N THR A 24 2.72 8.05 -6.70
CA THR A 24 3.15 6.97 -5.79
C THR A 24 4.21 7.46 -4.80
N GLN A 25 5.21 8.23 -5.25
CA GLN A 25 6.22 8.80 -4.36
C GLN A 25 5.60 9.78 -3.37
N LYS A 26 4.70 10.67 -3.82
CA LYS A 26 3.98 11.59 -2.92
C LYS A 26 3.21 10.84 -1.84
N ILE A 27 2.42 9.83 -2.23
CA ILE A 27 1.66 9.00 -1.28
C ILE A 27 2.61 8.35 -0.26
N LYS A 28 3.71 7.76 -0.74
CA LYS A 28 4.68 7.09 0.13
C LYS A 28 5.29 8.06 1.14
N THR A 29 5.73 9.24 0.72
CA THR A 29 6.27 10.27 1.62
C THR A 29 5.25 10.69 2.67
N TYR A 30 4.02 11.05 2.24
CA TYR A 30 2.98 11.47 3.19
C TYR A 30 2.68 10.40 4.24
N LEU A 31 2.54 9.13 3.85
CA LEU A 31 2.22 8.07 4.80
C LEU A 31 3.38 7.75 5.76
N LEU A 32 4.63 7.88 5.29
CA LEU A 32 5.79 7.77 6.17
C LEU A 32 5.83 8.92 7.19
N ASP A 33 5.48 10.15 6.78
CA ASP A 33 5.40 11.31 7.68
C ASP A 33 4.27 11.18 8.74
N PHE A 34 3.28 10.33 8.49
CA PHE A 34 2.22 9.98 9.45
C PHE A 34 2.56 8.77 10.34
N ASP A 35 3.82 8.34 10.39
CA ASP A 35 4.31 7.19 11.15
C ASP A 35 3.74 5.82 10.71
N LEU A 36 3.21 5.72 9.47
CA LEU A 36 2.89 4.41 8.89
C LEU A 36 4.17 3.72 8.39
N GLN A 37 4.15 2.39 8.38
CA GLN A 37 5.30 1.60 7.93
C GLN A 37 5.11 1.09 6.51
N TYR A 38 6.07 1.33 5.63
CA TYR A 38 6.08 0.67 4.34
C TYR A 38 6.44 -0.80 4.50
N ASP A 39 5.56 -1.70 4.09
CA ASP A 39 5.77 -3.15 4.08
C ASP A 39 5.11 -3.69 2.81
N GLU A 40 5.92 -4.17 1.87
CA GLU A 40 5.43 -4.69 0.59
C GLU A 40 5.05 -6.18 0.66
N ASP A 41 5.53 -6.90 1.66
CA ASP A 41 5.27 -8.33 1.82
C ASP A 41 4.00 -8.54 2.66
N LYS A 42 3.88 -7.75 3.72
CA LYS A 42 2.81 -7.83 4.72
C LYS A 42 2.12 -6.49 5.01
N PRO A 43 1.64 -5.73 3.99
CA PRO A 43 0.83 -4.54 4.24
C PRO A 43 -0.51 -4.84 4.93
N ASP A 44 -1.01 -3.90 5.73
CA ASP A 44 -2.41 -3.86 6.20
C ASP A 44 -3.30 -3.12 5.20
N ILE A 45 -2.74 -2.14 4.49
CA ILE A 45 -3.41 -1.37 3.43
C ILE A 45 -2.60 -1.41 2.14
N VAL A 46 -3.28 -1.63 1.00
CA VAL A 46 -2.67 -1.57 -0.33
C VAL A 46 -3.32 -0.44 -1.12
N ILE A 47 -2.50 0.45 -1.69
CA ILE A 47 -2.95 1.58 -2.51
C ILE A 47 -2.52 1.35 -3.95
N SER A 48 -3.47 1.30 -4.89
CA SER A 48 -3.17 1.19 -6.33
C SER A 48 -3.29 2.55 -7.03
N VAL A 49 -2.24 2.96 -7.73
CA VAL A 49 -2.18 4.20 -8.50
C VAL A 49 -2.13 3.87 -9.99
N GLY A 50 -3.27 3.98 -10.66
CA GLY A 50 -3.45 3.59 -12.06
C GLY A 50 -4.91 3.46 -12.45
N GLY A 51 -5.22 2.54 -13.36
CA GLY A 51 -6.59 2.15 -13.70
C GLY A 51 -6.95 0.76 -13.19
N ASP A 52 -8.04 0.17 -13.70
CA ASP A 52 -8.55 -1.12 -13.24
C ASP A 52 -7.53 -2.27 -13.39
N GLY A 53 -6.71 -2.25 -14.44
CA GLY A 53 -5.64 -3.24 -14.61
C GLY A 53 -4.59 -3.20 -13.48
N THR A 54 -4.28 -2.00 -12.98
CA THR A 54 -3.38 -1.81 -11.83
C THR A 54 -4.03 -2.28 -10.53
N LEU A 55 -5.32 -2.00 -10.36
CA LEU A 55 -6.11 -2.48 -9.22
C LEU A 55 -6.20 -4.01 -9.20
N LEU A 56 -6.53 -4.63 -10.33
CA LEU A 56 -6.60 -6.09 -10.45
C LEU A 56 -5.23 -6.73 -10.20
N TYR A 57 -4.15 -6.15 -10.72
CA TYR A 57 -2.80 -6.60 -10.41
C TYR A 57 -2.50 -6.56 -8.91
N ALA A 58 -2.80 -5.44 -8.25
CA ALA A 58 -2.63 -5.31 -6.79
C ALA A 58 -3.50 -6.33 -6.04
N PHE A 59 -4.75 -6.51 -6.45
CA PHE A 59 -5.65 -7.51 -5.87
C PHE A 59 -5.08 -8.92 -6.02
N HIS A 60 -4.65 -9.35 -7.22
CA HIS A 60 -4.06 -10.68 -7.43
C HIS A 60 -2.79 -10.91 -6.60
N ARG A 61 -1.99 -9.85 -6.38
CA ARG A 61 -0.77 -9.93 -5.56
C ARG A 61 -1.09 -10.18 -4.08
N TYR A 62 -2.15 -9.57 -3.55
CA TYR A 62 -2.44 -9.58 -2.12
C TYR A 62 -3.69 -10.39 -1.71
N CYS A 63 -4.51 -10.86 -2.64
CA CYS A 63 -5.76 -11.58 -2.35
C CYS A 63 -5.53 -12.85 -1.51
N ARG A 64 -4.41 -13.54 -1.71
CA ARG A 64 -4.01 -14.72 -0.91
C ARG A 64 -3.78 -14.41 0.58
N ARG A 65 -3.74 -13.14 0.95
CA ARG A 65 -3.64 -12.69 2.35
C ARG A 65 -5.00 -12.44 2.99
N LEU A 66 -6.07 -12.36 2.21
CA LEU A 66 -7.44 -12.26 2.72
C LEU A 66 -7.91 -13.59 3.34
N ASP A 67 -7.39 -14.72 2.87
CA ASP A 67 -7.70 -16.07 3.38
C ASP A 67 -7.05 -16.41 4.74
N LYS A 68 -6.46 -15.43 5.44
CA LYS A 68 -5.74 -15.64 6.72
C LYS A 68 -6.35 -14.93 7.93
N THR A 69 -7.59 -14.48 7.83
CA THR A 69 -8.42 -13.99 8.95
C THR A 69 -9.44 -15.02 9.35
#